data_AF-A0A3S6A4N7-F1
#
_entry.id   AF-A0A3S6A4N7-F1
#
_cell.length_a   1.000
_cell.length_b   1.000
_cell.length_c   1.000
_cell.angle_alpha   90.00
_cell.angle_beta   90.00
_cell.angle_gamma   90.00
#
_symmetry.space_group_name_H-M   'P 1'
#
loop_
_entity.id
_entity.type
_entity.pdbx_description
1 polymer ?
#
loop_
_entity_poly.entity_id
_entity_poly.type
_entity_poly.pdbx_seq_one_letter_code
_entity_poly.pdbx_strand_id
1 'polypeptide(L)'
;YFFDSFASELPWSFCRKEWGDGCVSASGEQPLQGQLSRNFSSSTQLYLQRIVLNETDSLEEGIGYPSGSLALMLGISWLTVTLIIIRGVKSSGKAAYVLALFPYVVMFILLVRALTLPGAYDGVMYFLTPQWEKLLEPQVWYNAVTQVFFSLAVCFGVIIMYSSYNRFGHNVYRDANIVTTLDTFTSLLSGVIIFGILG
;
A
#
# COMPACT_ATOMS: atom_id res chain seq x y z
N TYR A 1 -0.89 -13.31 -0.95
CA TYR A 1 -1.98 -12.40 -0.56
C TYR A 1 -3.22 -12.52 -1.44
N PHE A 2 -3.29 -11.95 -2.66
CA PHE A 2 -4.55 -11.95 -3.45
C PHE A 2 -5.16 -13.34 -3.64
N PHE A 3 -4.35 -14.33 -4.03
CA PHE A 3 -4.82 -15.72 -4.19
C PHE A 3 -5.16 -16.38 -2.85
N ASP A 4 -4.38 -16.09 -1.82
CA ASP A 4 -4.59 -16.65 -0.47
C ASP A 4 -5.84 -16.07 0.21
N SER A 5 -6.31 -14.88 -0.21
CA SER A 5 -7.53 -14.25 0.28
C SER A 5 -8.81 -15.01 -0.09
N PHE A 6 -8.75 -15.97 -1.03
CA PHE A 6 -9.91 -16.80 -1.40
C PHE A 6 -10.15 -17.96 -0.43
N ALA A 7 -9.24 -18.19 0.53
CA ALA A 7 -9.45 -19.17 1.58
C ALA A 7 -10.63 -18.78 2.49
N SER A 8 -11.34 -19.77 3.03
CA SER A 8 -12.47 -19.54 3.95
C SER A 8 -12.04 -18.84 5.23
N GLU A 9 -10.85 -19.16 5.71
CA GLU A 9 -10.17 -18.47 6.80
C GLU A 9 -8.89 -17.83 6.26
N LEU A 10 -8.69 -16.56 6.59
CA LEU A 10 -7.53 -15.80 6.14
C LEU A 10 -6.27 -16.38 6.78
N PRO A 11 -5.23 -16.74 6.01
CA PRO A 11 -4.08 -17.46 6.57
C PRO A 11 -3.19 -16.60 7.49
N TRP A 12 -3.44 -15.30 7.55
CA TRP A 12 -2.83 -14.35 8.48
C TRP A 12 -3.73 -13.98 9.67
N SER A 13 -4.93 -14.55 9.82
CA SER A 13 -5.81 -14.25 10.95
C SER A 13 -5.58 -15.12 12.19
N PHE A 14 -4.93 -16.28 12.03
CA PHE A 14 -4.69 -17.26 13.10
C PHE A 14 -3.21 -17.62 13.24
N CYS A 15 -2.82 -18.12 14.42
CA CYS A 15 -1.47 -18.59 14.67
C CYS A 15 -1.28 -20.04 14.25
N ARG A 16 -0.23 -20.33 13.47
CA ARG A 16 0.18 -21.69 13.13
C ARG A 16 0.98 -22.30 14.28
N LYS A 17 0.89 -23.62 14.46
CA LYS A 17 1.64 -24.36 15.49
C LYS A 17 3.16 -24.17 15.37
N GLU A 18 3.65 -23.98 14.15
CA GLU A 18 5.07 -23.76 13.83
C GLU A 18 5.61 -22.41 14.34
N TRP A 19 4.74 -21.45 14.62
CA TRP A 19 5.14 -20.11 15.07
C TRP A 19 5.31 -20.02 16.59
N GLY A 20 5.01 -21.10 17.31
CA GLY A 20 5.17 -21.22 18.76
C GLY A 20 4.25 -20.31 19.58
N ASP A 21 4.49 -20.32 20.89
CA ASP A 21 3.65 -19.65 21.90
C ASP A 21 3.75 -18.12 21.90
N GLY A 22 4.67 -17.53 21.12
CA GLY A 22 4.87 -16.08 21.02
C GLY A 22 3.97 -15.39 19.98
N CYS A 23 3.13 -16.14 19.28
CA CYS A 23 2.25 -15.62 18.24
C CYS A 23 0.92 -15.11 18.83
N VAL A 24 0.50 -13.92 18.40
CA VAL A 24 -0.80 -13.33 18.77
C VAL A 24 -1.73 -13.25 17.55
N SER A 25 -2.90 -13.88 17.63
CA SER A 25 -3.91 -13.89 16.57
C SER A 25 -4.78 -12.62 16.58
N ALA A 26 -5.42 -12.32 15.44
CA ALA A 26 -6.35 -11.19 15.35
C ALA A 26 -7.68 -11.44 16.12
N SER A 27 -7.98 -12.70 16.43
CA SER A 27 -9.25 -13.14 17.03
C SER A 27 -9.32 -13.11 18.57
N GLY A 28 -8.31 -12.56 19.24
CA GLY A 28 -8.47 -12.08 20.62
C GLY A 28 -8.22 -13.09 21.74
N GLU A 29 -7.27 -14.02 21.60
CA GLU A 29 -6.68 -14.62 22.80
C GLU A 29 -5.61 -13.66 23.34
N GLN A 30 -5.98 -12.89 24.37
CA GLN A 30 -5.01 -12.08 25.09
C GLN A 30 -3.95 -13.00 25.70
N PRO A 31 -2.65 -12.69 25.54
CA PRO A 31 -1.61 -13.46 26.22
C PRO A 31 -1.85 -13.38 27.73
N LEU A 32 -1.85 -14.56 28.39
CA LEU A 32 -1.95 -14.68 29.84
C LEU A 32 -1.00 -13.69 30.51
N GLN A 33 -1.56 -12.83 31.35
CA GLN A 33 -0.91 -11.73 32.05
C GLN A 33 0.13 -12.29 33.02
N GLY A 34 1.32 -12.60 32.50
CA GLY A 34 2.40 -13.27 33.21
C GLY A 34 3.68 -13.54 32.40
N GLN A 35 3.73 -13.21 31.10
CA GLN A 35 4.90 -13.43 30.24
C GLN A 35 5.45 -12.13 29.62
N LEU A 36 5.72 -11.11 30.44
CA LEU A 36 6.33 -9.83 30.00
C LEU A 36 7.78 -9.93 29.48
N SER A 37 8.33 -11.14 29.35
CA SER A 37 9.71 -11.42 28.90
C SER A 37 9.82 -12.10 27.53
N ARG A 38 8.71 -12.31 26.79
CA ARG A 38 8.76 -12.88 25.43
C ARG A 38 8.50 -11.79 24.38
N ASN A 39 9.28 -11.82 23.30
CA ASN A 39 9.00 -11.02 22.10
C ASN A 39 7.74 -11.59 21.43
N PHE A 40 6.61 -10.91 21.60
CA PHE A 40 5.36 -11.26 20.92
C PHE A 40 5.34 -10.70 19.50
N SER A 41 4.87 -11.52 18.55
CA SER A 41 4.69 -11.11 17.16
C SER A 41 3.26 -11.38 16.70
N SER A 42 2.70 -10.48 15.91
CA SER A 42 1.38 -10.70 15.34
C SER A 42 1.42 -11.83 14.30
N SER A 43 0.33 -12.61 14.23
CA SER A 43 0.10 -13.62 13.19
C SER A 43 0.29 -13.05 11.77
N THR A 44 -0.18 -11.82 11.52
CA THR A 44 0.02 -11.11 10.23
C THR A 44 1.50 -10.84 9.93
N GLN A 45 2.27 -10.38 10.91
CA GLN A 45 3.70 -10.13 10.75
C GLN A 45 4.46 -11.44 10.48
N LEU A 46 4.18 -12.49 11.24
CA LEU A 46 4.81 -13.80 11.06
C LEU A 46 4.45 -14.43 9.71
N TYR A 47 3.21 -14.27 9.26
CA TYR A 47 2.80 -14.70 7.93
C TYR A 47 3.61 -13.98 6.83
N LEU A 48 3.80 -12.66 6.94
CA LEU A 48 4.62 -11.90 5.99
C LEU A 48 6.08 -12.40 6.00
N GLN A 49 6.71 -12.48 7.16
CA GLN A 49 8.14 -12.80 7.29
C GLN A 49 8.45 -14.25 6.92
N ARG A 50 7.71 -15.21 7.50
CA ARG A 50 8.03 -16.64 7.40
C ARG A 50 7.40 -17.32 6.17
N ILE A 51 6.22 -16.88 5.73
CA ILE A 51 5.50 -17.54 4.62
C ILE A 51 5.68 -16.79 3.31
N VAL A 52 5.44 -15.47 3.31
CA VAL A 52 5.47 -14.69 2.07
C VAL A 52 6.89 -14.37 1.64
N LEU A 53 7.69 -13.76 2.52
CA LEU A 53 9.07 -13.39 2.24
C LEU A 53 10.03 -14.58 2.33
N ASN A 54 9.72 -15.55 3.20
CA ASN A 54 10.62 -16.66 3.54
C ASN A 54 12.00 -16.14 3.97
N GLU A 55 11.98 -15.18 4.91
CA GLU A 55 13.15 -14.48 5.42
C GLU A 55 14.07 -15.41 6.24
N THR A 56 15.38 -15.30 6.02
CA THR A 56 16.43 -15.97 6.80
C THR A 56 16.79 -15.15 8.03
N ASP A 57 17.21 -15.82 9.10
CA ASP A 57 17.51 -15.13 10.37
C ASP A 57 18.81 -14.29 10.31
N SER A 58 19.69 -14.54 9.34
CA SER A 58 20.91 -13.75 9.11
C SER A 58 21.26 -13.64 7.62
N LEU A 59 22.03 -12.61 7.27
CA LEU A 59 22.61 -12.41 5.93
C LEU A 59 23.96 -13.13 5.77
N GLU A 60 24.54 -13.66 6.86
CA GLU A 60 25.87 -14.29 6.87
C GLU A 60 25.92 -15.56 6.01
N GLU A 61 24.79 -16.26 5.92
CA GLU A 61 24.62 -17.47 5.09
C GLU A 61 24.27 -17.14 3.61
N GLY A 62 24.18 -15.84 3.28
CA GLY A 62 23.77 -15.34 1.97
C GLY A 62 22.26 -15.18 1.81
N ILE A 63 21.84 -14.68 0.64
CA ILE A 63 20.43 -14.37 0.32
C ILE A 63 19.58 -15.58 -0.06
N GLY A 64 20.18 -16.78 -0.10
CA GLY A 64 19.49 -18.02 -0.49
C GLY A 64 19.01 -18.07 -1.94
N TYR A 65 18.11 -19.02 -2.22
CA TYR A 65 17.45 -19.15 -3.52
C TYR A 65 16.16 -18.31 -3.57
N PRO A 66 15.79 -17.76 -4.74
CA PRO A 66 14.53 -17.04 -4.87
C PRO A 66 13.34 -17.95 -4.56
N SER A 67 12.39 -17.45 -3.78
CA SER A 67 11.13 -18.14 -3.51
C SER A 67 10.40 -18.41 -4.84
N GLY A 68 10.19 -19.68 -5.18
CA GLY A 68 9.56 -20.08 -6.44
C GLY A 68 8.16 -19.48 -6.63
N SER A 69 7.40 -19.35 -5.54
CA SER A 69 6.07 -18.72 -5.55
C SER A 69 6.15 -17.24 -5.88
N LEU A 70 7.07 -16.48 -5.25
CA LEU A 70 7.26 -15.06 -5.55
C LEU A 70 7.78 -14.84 -6.98
N ALA A 71 8.72 -15.67 -7.43
CA ALA A 71 9.25 -15.62 -8.78
C ALA A 71 8.15 -15.87 -9.84
N LEU A 72 7.27 -16.85 -9.59
CA LEU A 72 6.11 -17.12 -10.45
C LEU A 72 5.15 -15.92 -10.49
N MET A 73 4.80 -15.35 -9.33
CA MET A 73 3.92 -14.19 -9.25
C MET A 73 4.52 -12.96 -9.95
N LEU A 74 5.83 -12.76 -9.82
CA LEU A 74 6.55 -11.72 -10.55
C LEU A 74 6.50 -11.95 -12.07
N GLY A 75 6.68 -13.20 -12.52
CA GLY A 75 6.54 -13.57 -13.93
C GLY A 75 5.15 -13.28 -14.49
N ILE A 76 4.10 -13.61 -13.74
CA ILE A 76 2.70 -13.30 -14.11
C ILE A 76 2.47 -11.79 -14.19
N SER A 77 3.01 -11.02 -13.24
CA SER A 77 2.93 -9.56 -13.26
C SER A 77 3.59 -8.96 -14.51
N TRP A 78 4.81 -9.40 -14.83
CA TRP A 78 5.52 -8.95 -16.03
C TRP A 78 4.80 -9.33 -17.33
N LEU A 79 4.25 -10.54 -17.41
CA LEU A 79 3.44 -10.96 -18.54
C LEU A 79 2.22 -10.03 -18.69
N THR A 80 1.53 -9.72 -17.60
CA THR A 80 0.36 -8.84 -17.60
C THR A 80 0.72 -7.43 -18.05
N VAL A 81 1.78 -6.84 -17.51
CA VAL A 81 2.27 -5.52 -17.93
C VAL A 81 2.62 -5.53 -19.42
N THR A 82 3.34 -6.56 -19.87
CA THR A 82 3.72 -6.73 -21.29
C THR A 82 2.48 -6.76 -22.18
N LEU A 83 1.46 -7.55 -21.84
CA LEU A 83 0.21 -7.63 -22.59
C LEU A 83 -0.53 -6.29 -22.66
N ILE A 84 -0.51 -5.50 -21.58
CA ILE A 84 -1.13 -4.16 -21.54
C ILE A 84 -0.40 -3.21 -22.50
N ILE A 85 0.94 -3.23 -22.52
CA ILE A 85 1.76 -2.30 -23.30
C ILE A 85 2.08 -2.77 -24.72
N ILE A 86 1.82 -4.03 -25.08
CA ILE A 86 2.28 -4.64 -26.36
C ILE A 86 1.80 -3.89 -27.60
N ARG A 87 0.66 -3.20 -27.53
CA ARG A 87 0.10 -2.35 -28.60
C ARG A 87 0.33 -0.85 -28.37
N GLY A 88 1.28 -0.50 -27.52
CA GLY A 88 1.65 0.87 -27.14
C GLY A 88 0.54 1.62 -26.38
N VAL A 89 0.60 2.95 -26.46
CA VAL A 89 -0.24 3.86 -25.67
C VAL A 89 -1.75 3.72 -25.90
N LYS A 90 -2.17 3.20 -27.06
CA LYS A 90 -3.59 2.96 -27.36
C LYS A 90 -4.16 1.81 -26.52
N SER A 91 -3.35 0.82 -26.18
CA SER A 91 -3.77 -0.31 -25.35
C SER A 91 -3.66 0.01 -23.87
N SER A 92 -2.55 0.63 -23.45
CA SER A 92 -2.41 1.09 -22.07
C SER A 92 -3.48 2.11 -21.69
N GLY A 93 -3.85 3.02 -22.60
CA GLY A 93 -4.96 3.96 -22.38
C GLY A 93 -6.32 3.29 -22.17
N LYS A 94 -6.58 2.14 -22.83
CA LYS A 94 -7.81 1.35 -22.60
C LYS A 94 -7.77 0.66 -21.25
N ALA A 95 -6.65 0.04 -20.89
CA ALA A 95 -6.46 -0.60 -19.59
C ALA A 95 -6.54 0.42 -18.45
N ALA A 96 -6.05 1.65 -18.67
CA ALA A 96 -6.07 2.73 -17.69
C ALA A 96 -7.48 3.10 -17.23
N TYR A 97 -8.52 2.96 -18.05
CA TYR A 97 -9.91 3.20 -17.59
C TYR A 97 -10.28 2.28 -16.43
N VAL A 98 -9.89 1.01 -16.48
CA VAL A 98 -10.14 0.08 -15.37
C VAL A 98 -9.13 0.32 -14.24
N LEU A 99 -7.83 0.39 -14.56
CA LEU A 99 -6.76 0.51 -13.56
C LEU A 99 -6.83 1.81 -12.75
N ALA A 100 -7.29 2.91 -13.34
CA ALA A 100 -7.41 4.19 -12.64
C ALA A 100 -8.72 4.30 -11.87
N LEU A 101 -9.84 3.76 -12.38
CA LEU A 101 -11.15 3.91 -11.71
C LEU A 101 -11.40 2.86 -10.63
N PHE A 102 -10.93 1.62 -10.82
CA PHE A 102 -11.15 0.53 -9.87
C PHE A 102 -10.62 0.84 -8.46
N PRO A 103 -9.42 1.41 -8.27
CA PRO A 103 -8.94 1.80 -6.95
C PRO A 103 -9.88 2.77 -6.23
N TYR A 104 -10.51 3.73 -6.93
CA TYR A 104 -11.47 4.64 -6.30
C TYR A 104 -12.74 3.93 -5.82
N VAL A 105 -13.21 2.91 -6.55
CA VAL A 105 -14.33 2.07 -6.10
C VAL A 105 -13.95 1.33 -4.81
N VAL A 106 -12.76 0.74 -4.77
CA VAL A 106 -12.25 0.04 -3.57
C VAL A 106 -12.06 1.02 -2.41
N MET A 107 -11.45 2.18 -2.65
CA MET A 107 -11.28 3.23 -1.64
C MET A 107 -12.61 3.70 -1.08
N PHE A 108 -13.65 3.86 -1.91
CA PHE A 108 -14.98 4.23 -1.44
C PHE A 108 -15.57 3.16 -0.52
N ILE A 109 -15.48 1.88 -0.89
CA ILE A 109 -15.94 0.76 -0.05
C ILE A 109 -15.18 0.72 1.28
N LEU A 110 -13.84 0.85 1.23
CA LEU A 110 -12.99 0.85 2.41
C LEU A 110 -13.23 2.07 3.30
N LEU A 111 -13.53 3.24 2.72
CA LEU A 111 -13.89 4.44 3.48
C LEU A 111 -15.17 4.22 4.27
N VAL A 112 -16.23 3.75 3.61
CA VAL A 112 -17.50 3.45 4.28
C VAL A 112 -17.26 2.43 5.38
N ARG A 113 -16.50 1.37 5.10
CA ARG A 113 -16.17 0.37 6.13
C ARG A 113 -15.42 1.00 7.29
N ALA A 114 -14.28 1.65 7.04
CA ALA A 114 -13.42 2.27 8.05
C ALA A 114 -14.22 3.20 8.98
N LEU A 115 -15.00 4.12 8.41
CA LEU A 115 -15.76 5.10 9.20
C LEU A 115 -16.95 4.49 9.97
N THR A 116 -17.35 3.26 9.67
CA THR A 116 -18.39 2.54 10.44
C THR A 116 -17.83 1.69 11.58
N LEU A 117 -16.50 1.55 11.69
CA LEU A 117 -15.88 0.81 12.80
C LEU A 117 -15.92 1.63 14.09
N PRO A 118 -16.08 0.98 15.26
CA PRO A 118 -15.85 1.64 16.53
C PRO A 118 -14.37 2.02 16.67
N GLY A 119 -14.07 3.21 17.18
CA GLY A 119 -12.68 3.72 17.30
C GLY A 119 -12.20 4.56 16.11
N ALA A 120 -12.86 4.45 14.95
CA ALA A 120 -12.45 5.15 13.73
C ALA A 120 -12.34 6.69 13.89
N TYR A 121 -13.18 7.29 14.73
CA TYR A 121 -13.11 8.72 15.04
C TYR A 121 -11.77 9.11 15.66
N ASP A 122 -11.26 8.32 16.61
CA ASP A 122 -9.99 8.62 17.30
C ASP A 122 -8.81 8.50 16.33
N GLY A 123 -8.82 7.49 15.46
CA GLY A 123 -7.82 7.32 14.41
C GLY A 123 -7.82 8.48 13.40
N VAL A 124 -8.98 8.86 12.88
CA VAL A 124 -9.10 9.99 11.94
C VAL A 124 -8.72 11.31 12.60
N MET A 125 -9.12 11.53 13.85
CA MET A 125 -8.76 12.74 14.57
C MET A 125 -7.25 12.80 14.84
N TYR A 126 -6.63 11.67 15.19
CA TYR A 126 -5.17 11.59 15.32
C TYR A 126 -4.47 12.00 14.02
N PHE A 127 -4.95 11.55 12.87
CA PHE A 127 -4.40 11.90 11.57
C PHE A 127 -4.53 13.39 11.21
N LEU A 128 -5.69 14.00 11.52
CA LEU A 128 -6.01 15.36 11.10
C LEU A 128 -5.62 16.45 12.11
N THR A 129 -5.30 16.07 13.35
CA THR A 129 -4.94 17.05 14.40
C THR A 129 -3.60 17.71 14.07
N PRO A 130 -3.57 19.03 13.79
CA PRO A 130 -2.35 19.70 13.37
C PRO A 130 -1.41 19.95 14.56
N GLN A 131 -0.12 19.67 14.36
CA GLN A 131 0.94 20.02 15.30
C GLN A 131 1.73 21.22 14.77
N TRP A 132 1.26 22.44 15.05
CA TRP A 132 1.80 23.67 14.45
C TRP A 132 3.29 23.90 14.72
N GLU A 133 3.78 23.49 15.89
CA GLU A 133 5.20 23.61 16.26
C GLU A 133 6.12 22.84 15.29
N LYS A 134 5.64 21.74 14.71
CA LYS A 134 6.38 20.93 13.75
C LYS A 134 6.66 21.63 12.43
N LEU A 135 5.86 22.66 12.07
CA LEU A 135 6.10 23.43 10.83
C LEU A 135 7.38 24.27 10.90
N LEU A 136 7.93 24.51 12.10
CA LEU A 136 9.21 25.20 12.29
C LEU A 136 10.41 24.30 12.02
N GLU A 137 10.22 22.98 11.98
CA GLU A 137 11.28 22.00 11.73
C GLU A 137 11.54 21.88 10.21
N PRO A 138 12.76 22.18 9.71
CA PRO A 138 13.06 22.10 8.28
C PRO A 138 12.86 20.70 7.68
N GLN A 139 13.01 19.65 8.50
CA GLN A 139 12.83 18.27 8.09
C GLN A 139 11.40 17.98 7.62
N VAL A 140 10.39 18.65 8.19
CA VAL A 140 8.98 18.48 7.77
C VAL A 140 8.79 18.98 6.34
N TRP A 141 9.38 20.13 6.00
CA TRP A 141 9.34 20.67 4.63
C TRP A 141 10.12 19.81 3.65
N TYR A 142 11.28 19.30 4.04
CA TYR A 142 12.04 18.35 3.22
C TYR A 142 11.20 17.11 2.91
N ASN A 143 10.61 16.49 3.93
CA ASN A 143 9.76 15.31 3.75
C ASN A 143 8.53 15.60 2.87
N ALA A 144 7.90 16.77 3.03
CA ALA A 144 6.75 17.18 2.22
C ALA A 144 7.12 17.34 0.74
N VAL A 145 8.23 18.01 0.43
CA VAL A 145 8.71 18.17 -0.94
C VAL A 145 9.07 16.81 -1.54
N THR A 146 9.76 15.95 -0.78
CA THR A 146 10.11 14.60 -1.21
C THR A 146 8.85 13.77 -1.51
N GLN A 147 7.82 13.86 -0.66
CA GLN A 147 6.57 13.14 -0.87
C GLN A 147 5.89 13.58 -2.17
N VAL A 148 5.70 14.88 -2.39
CA VAL A 148 5.04 15.40 -3.60
C VAL A 148 5.85 15.08 -4.86
N PHE A 149 7.18 15.21 -4.78
CA PHE A 149 8.08 14.91 -5.89
C PHE A 149 7.95 13.45 -6.37
N PHE A 150 7.94 12.50 -5.44
CA PHE A 150 7.79 11.08 -5.75
C PHE A 150 6.34 10.69 -6.09
N SER A 151 5.33 11.29 -5.46
CA SER A 151 3.90 11.01 -5.74
C SER A 151 3.54 11.36 -7.19
N LEU A 152 3.98 12.52 -7.65
CA LEU A 152 3.72 13.00 -9.02
C LEU A 152 4.74 12.46 -10.05
N ALA A 153 5.76 11.71 -9.62
CA ALA A 153 6.84 11.21 -10.47
C ALA A 153 7.45 12.30 -11.37
N VAL A 154 7.69 13.49 -10.81
CA VAL A 154 8.22 14.65 -11.55
C VAL A 154 9.64 14.34 -12.03
N CYS A 155 9.94 14.68 -13.29
CA CYS A 155 11.24 14.43 -13.93
C CYS A 155 11.62 12.96 -14.18
N PHE A 156 10.71 11.98 -14.00
CA PHE A 156 10.97 10.57 -14.32
C PHE A 156 10.74 10.20 -15.81
N GLY A 157 10.45 11.18 -16.67
CA GLY A 157 10.23 10.97 -18.10
C GLY A 157 8.86 10.41 -18.49
N VAL A 158 8.12 9.79 -17.56
CA VAL A 158 6.79 9.21 -17.82
C VAL A 158 5.79 10.26 -18.29
N ILE A 159 5.69 11.40 -17.60
CA ILE A 159 4.77 12.48 -17.98
C ILE A 159 5.17 13.10 -19.33
N ILE A 160 6.48 13.22 -19.59
CA ILE A 160 7.01 13.74 -20.86
C ILE A 160 6.61 12.80 -22.01
N MET A 161 6.78 11.49 -21.81
CA MET A 161 6.39 10.45 -22.77
C MET A 161 4.89 10.52 -23.06
N TYR A 162 4.02 10.61 -22.05
CA TYR A 162 2.57 10.74 -22.28
C TYR A 162 2.21 12.05 -23.00
N SER A 163 2.86 13.15 -22.64
CA SER A 163 2.62 14.46 -23.26
C SER A 163 3.02 14.48 -24.75
N SER A 164 4.01 13.68 -25.15
CA SER A 164 4.46 13.57 -26.55
C SER A 164 3.40 13.02 -27.51
N TYR A 165 2.41 12.29 -26.99
CA TYR A 165 1.28 11.76 -27.77
C TYR A 165 0.09 12.72 -27.84
N ASN A 166 0.19 13.89 -27.20
CA ASN A 166 -0.90 14.85 -27.15
C ASN A 166 -0.92 15.77 -28.37
N ARG A 167 -2.05 16.43 -28.62
CA ARG A 167 -2.15 17.45 -29.69
C ARG A 167 -1.38 18.71 -29.29
N PHE A 168 -0.76 19.38 -30.26
CA PHE A 168 0.07 20.58 -30.00
C PHE A 168 -0.68 21.72 -29.29
N GLY A 169 -1.95 21.93 -29.62
CA GLY A 169 -2.80 22.96 -28.98
C GLY A 169 -3.57 22.48 -27.75
N HIS A 170 -3.24 21.31 -27.19
CA HIS A 170 -3.96 20.78 -26.03
C HIS A 170 -3.65 21.58 -24.77
N ASN A 171 -4.67 21.84 -23.94
CA ASN A 171 -4.50 22.60 -22.71
C ASN A 171 -3.89 21.75 -21.59
N VAL A 172 -2.56 21.65 -21.59
CA VAL A 172 -1.79 20.91 -20.57
C VAL A 172 -1.91 21.53 -19.19
N TYR A 173 -2.12 22.85 -19.07
CA TYR A 173 -2.30 23.51 -17.77
C TYR A 173 -3.52 22.97 -17.01
N ARG A 174 -4.62 22.74 -17.72
CA ARG A 174 -5.82 22.16 -17.12
C ARG A 174 -5.54 20.75 -16.59
N ASP A 175 -4.88 19.92 -17.39
CA ASP A 175 -4.61 18.54 -17.03
C ASP A 175 -3.62 18.46 -15.86
N ALA A 176 -2.59 19.30 -15.85
CA ALA A 176 -1.64 19.41 -14.74
C ALA A 176 -2.36 19.74 -13.42
N ASN A 177 -3.24 20.74 -13.41
CA ASN A 177 -4.01 21.11 -12.22
C ASN A 177 -4.94 19.99 -11.74
N ILE A 178 -5.57 19.25 -12.68
CA ILE A 178 -6.43 18.12 -12.34
C ILE A 178 -5.61 17.00 -11.70
N VAL A 179 -4.48 16.63 -12.31
CA VAL A 179 -3.62 15.54 -11.82
C VAL A 179 -3.06 15.85 -10.44
N THR A 180 -2.53 17.06 -10.21
CA THR A 180 -1.96 17.44 -8.91
C THR A 180 -3.02 17.49 -7.80
N THR A 181 -4.21 18.04 -8.11
CA THR A 181 -5.31 18.12 -7.14
C THR A 181 -5.83 16.72 -6.79
N LEU A 182 -6.01 15.85 -7.79
CA LEU A 182 -6.47 14.48 -7.58
C LEU A 182 -5.45 13.64 -6.81
N ASP A 183 -4.15 13.78 -7.10
CA ASP A 183 -3.07 13.11 -6.37
C ASP A 183 -3.09 13.47 -4.87
N THR A 184 -3.19 14.76 -4.56
CA THR A 184 -3.25 15.26 -3.18
C THR A 184 -4.53 14.78 -2.48
N PHE A 185 -5.68 14.91 -3.14
CA PHE A 185 -6.96 14.48 -2.58
C PHE A 185 -6.99 12.98 -2.32
N THR A 186 -6.51 12.17 -3.26
CA THR A 186 -6.47 10.71 -3.14
C THR A 186 -5.54 10.29 -2.01
N SER A 187 -4.39 10.95 -1.88
CA SER A 187 -3.45 10.71 -0.78
C SER A 187 -4.08 11.03 0.59
N LEU A 188 -4.77 12.17 0.71
CA LEU A 188 -5.50 12.54 1.93
C LEU A 188 -6.61 11.53 2.26
N LEU A 189 -7.41 11.15 1.25
CA LEU A 189 -8.47 10.17 1.39
C LEU A 189 -7.93 8.80 1.84
N SER A 190 -6.81 8.36 1.27
CA SER A 190 -6.11 7.14 1.69
C SER A 190 -5.66 7.22 3.15
N GLY A 191 -5.12 8.36 3.57
CA GLY A 191 -4.77 8.61 4.97
C GLY A 191 -5.96 8.44 5.91
N VAL A 192 -7.10 9.05 5.59
CA VAL A 192 -8.34 8.90 6.38
C VAL A 192 -8.79 7.43 6.47
N ILE A 193 -8.72 6.68 5.35
CA ILE A 193 -9.09 5.26 5.33
C ILE A 193 -8.17 4.44 6.24
N ILE A 194 -6.85 4.59 6.11
CA ILE A 194 -5.87 3.82 6.88
C ILE A 194 -5.98 4.13 8.37
N PHE A 195 -6.01 5.41 8.74
CA PHE A 195 -6.11 5.80 10.15
C PHE A 195 -7.49 5.46 10.75
N GLY A 196 -8.56 5.50 9.96
CA GLY A 196 -9.87 5.03 10.40
C GLY A 196 -9.96 3.52 10.63
N ILE A 197 -9.10 2.71 10.00
CA ILE A 197 -8.99 1.26 10.27
C ILE A 197 -8.08 0.98 11.48
N LEU A 198 -7.07 1.81 11.71
CA LEU A 198 -6.12 1.66 12.82
C LEU A 198 -6.66 2.13 14.17
N GLY A 199 -7.53 3.15 14.17
CA GLY A 199 -8.21 3.65 15.38
C GLY A 199 -9.34 2.75 15.81
#